data_AF-A0A6V7HEG6-F1
#
_entry.id   AF-A0A6V7HEG6-F1
#
_cell.length_a   1.000
_cell.length_b   1.000
_cell.length_c   1.000
_cell.angle_alpha   90.00
_cell.angle_beta   90.00
_cell.angle_gamma   90.00
#
_symmetry.space_group_name_H-M   'P 1'
#
loop_
_entity.id
_entity.type
_entity.pdbx_description
1 polymer ?
#
loop_
_entity_poly.entity_id
_entity_poly.type
_entity_poly.pdbx_seq_one_letter_code
_entity_poly.pdbx_strand_id
1 'polypeptide(L)'
;MHWKMERIYSRDPVVARGKTIVATLHQPSSELYALFDRILLMAEGRVAFMGTTSQACTFFETLGAACPSNYNPADYFVQMLAVVPGEEISCRHATNTVCDAFQKSEHGVKLALEAEAINGEFEDSLRDSSTNYSKNRSLYKASWCEQFRAVLWRSWLSVIKEPILVKVRLLQTVMVSLLVGIVYFNQRLDQDGVMNINGALFIFLTNMTFQNVFAVISVFCTELPIFLREHRNGMYRTDVYFLCKTLAEAPIFIAVPLLFTVIAYPMIGLYPGIDHFFITAGIVALVANVSTSFGYLISCVSSNLSMALSIGPPVIIPFLLFGGFFLNTASVPIYFEWFSYLSWFRYGNEALLINQWSEVESIECTRSNATCPKSGRMVLQTFNFKQVHVQRIFLISHIEIYRALLYRTLLDRYCLPLLLNCHIPFFGIFGSTVEDLDKFQTTLNVAVAVA
;
A
#
# COMPACT_ATOMS: atom_id res chain seq x y z
N MET A 1 -26.68 6.74 -2.92
CA MET A 1 -27.74 6.14 -2.08
C MET A 1 -27.10 5.45 -0.89
N HIS A 2 -27.02 6.12 0.26
CA HIS A 2 -26.62 5.50 1.52
C HIS A 2 -27.83 5.46 2.43
N TRP A 3 -28.44 4.28 2.54
CA TRP A 3 -29.61 4.04 3.38
C TRP A 3 -29.15 3.34 4.66
N LYS A 4 -29.61 3.81 5.82
CA LYS A 4 -29.26 3.25 7.14
C LYS A 4 -30.54 2.79 7.81
N MET A 5 -30.70 1.48 7.91
CA MET A 5 -31.76 0.82 8.69
C MET A 5 -31.13 0.17 9.91
N GLU A 6 -31.18 0.84 11.07
CA GLU A 6 -30.53 0.37 12.30
C GLU A 6 -31.30 -0.78 12.95
N ARG A 7 -30.56 -1.77 13.46
CA ARG A 7 -31.08 -2.96 14.15
C ARG A 7 -31.14 -2.67 15.65
N ILE A 8 -32.11 -3.24 16.35
CA ILE A 8 -32.03 -3.64 17.78
C ILE A 8 -32.76 -5.01 17.83
N TYR A 9 -32.23 -6.09 18.42
CA TYR A 9 -33.03 -7.33 18.64
C TYR A 9 -32.66 -8.16 19.88
N SER A 10 -33.58 -8.27 20.84
CA SER A 10 -33.61 -9.08 22.07
C SER A 10 -33.53 -10.63 21.99
N ARG A 11 -33.51 -11.29 20.81
CA ARG A 11 -33.54 -12.78 20.72
C ARG A 11 -32.33 -13.47 20.05
N ASP A 12 -31.33 -12.74 19.62
CA ASP A 12 -30.04 -13.33 19.17
C ASP A 12 -29.21 -13.70 20.42
N PRO A 13 -28.59 -14.90 20.53
CA PRO A 13 -27.73 -15.25 21.68
C PRO A 13 -26.60 -14.25 21.94
N VAL A 14 -26.24 -13.42 20.96
CA VAL A 14 -25.30 -12.30 21.15
C VAL A 14 -25.94 -11.10 21.86
N VAL A 15 -27.22 -10.80 21.60
CA VAL A 15 -27.96 -9.71 22.25
C VAL A 15 -28.48 -10.12 23.63
N ALA A 16 -28.80 -11.40 23.81
CA ALA A 16 -29.08 -11.99 25.12
C ALA A 16 -27.91 -11.82 26.12
N ARG A 17 -26.69 -11.53 25.62
CA ARG A 17 -25.51 -11.19 26.44
C ARG A 17 -25.36 -9.69 26.72
N GLY A 18 -26.40 -8.88 26.51
CA GLY A 18 -26.42 -7.44 26.79
C GLY A 18 -25.62 -6.60 25.80
N LYS A 19 -25.50 -7.03 24.53
CA LYS A 19 -24.76 -6.28 23.50
C LYS A 19 -25.69 -5.47 22.61
N THR A 20 -25.32 -4.23 22.33
CA THR A 20 -25.97 -3.39 21.31
C THR A 20 -25.46 -3.77 19.93
N ILE A 21 -26.37 -4.05 18.99
CA ILE A 21 -26.03 -4.37 17.60
C ILE A 21 -26.66 -3.29 16.71
N VAL A 22 -25.83 -2.57 15.97
CA VAL A 22 -26.28 -1.65 14.91
C VAL A 22 -25.89 -2.26 13.58
N ALA A 23 -26.82 -2.31 12.63
CA ALA A 23 -26.60 -2.84 11.29
C ALA A 23 -27.18 -1.87 10.26
N THR A 24 -26.82 -2.06 9.00
CA THR A 24 -27.43 -1.39 7.84
C THR A 24 -27.90 -2.49 6.90
N LEU A 25 -29.20 -2.52 6.59
CA LEU A 25 -29.79 -3.55 5.76
C LEU A 25 -30.36 -2.93 4.48
N HIS A 26 -30.08 -3.57 3.35
CA HIS A 26 -30.73 -3.27 2.08
C HIS A 26 -31.86 -4.28 1.87
N GLN A 27 -33.10 -3.81 1.79
CA GLN A 27 -34.29 -4.62 1.48
C GLN A 27 -34.43 -5.88 2.36
N PRO A 28 -34.67 -5.74 3.67
CA PRO A 28 -34.91 -6.90 4.52
C PRO A 28 -36.25 -7.56 4.17
N SER A 29 -36.31 -8.90 4.24
CA SER A 29 -37.57 -9.63 4.10
C SER A 29 -38.57 -9.23 5.20
N SER A 30 -39.87 -9.43 4.97
CA SER A 30 -40.92 -9.14 5.96
C SER A 30 -40.73 -9.91 7.26
N GLU A 31 -40.29 -11.17 7.17
CA GLU A 31 -39.89 -11.98 8.32
C GLU A 31 -38.78 -11.28 9.10
N LEU A 32 -37.71 -10.83 8.44
CA LEU A 32 -36.60 -10.14 9.06
C LEU A 32 -37.00 -8.75 9.61
N TYR A 33 -37.96 -8.09 8.98
CA TYR A 33 -38.49 -6.81 9.47
C TYR A 33 -39.23 -6.98 10.80
N ALA A 34 -40.05 -8.02 10.94
CA ALA A 34 -40.78 -8.33 12.17
C ALA A 34 -39.85 -8.65 13.36
N LEU A 35 -38.58 -8.95 13.07
CA LEU A 35 -37.55 -9.22 14.05
C LEU A 35 -36.92 -7.95 14.65
N PHE A 36 -37.15 -6.74 14.15
CA PHE A 36 -36.48 -5.56 14.69
C PHE A 36 -37.18 -5.00 15.95
N ASP A 37 -36.45 -4.88 17.07
CA ASP A 37 -36.88 -4.12 18.26
C ASP A 37 -36.99 -2.62 17.95
N ARG A 38 -36.04 -2.08 17.19
CA ARG A 38 -36.10 -0.71 16.65
C ARG A 38 -35.55 -0.65 15.24
N ILE A 39 -36.08 0.29 14.47
CA ILE A 39 -35.65 0.67 13.14
C ILE A 39 -35.34 2.16 13.11
N LEU A 40 -34.26 2.53 12.42
CA LEU A 40 -33.98 3.90 11.98
C LEU A 40 -34.27 3.96 10.48
N LEU A 41 -35.02 4.94 10.02
CA LEU A 41 -35.17 5.24 8.59
C LEU A 41 -34.48 6.58 8.34
N MET A 42 -33.57 6.61 7.37
CA MET A 42 -32.91 7.85 6.95
C MET A 42 -33.12 8.09 5.47
N ALA A 43 -33.24 9.34 5.07
CA ALA A 43 -33.32 9.75 3.68
C ALA A 43 -32.61 11.10 3.48
N GLU A 44 -31.78 11.20 2.44
CA GLU A 44 -31.00 12.42 2.13
C GLU A 44 -30.25 12.99 3.35
N GLY A 45 -29.70 12.13 4.21
CA GLY A 45 -28.97 12.53 5.43
C GLY A 45 -29.85 12.96 6.62
N ARG A 46 -31.18 12.93 6.47
CA ARG A 46 -32.15 13.26 7.52
C ARG A 46 -32.79 12.00 8.10
N VAL A 47 -33.22 12.07 9.36
CA VAL A 47 -33.98 10.99 10.00
C VAL A 47 -35.45 11.11 9.61
N ALA A 48 -35.96 10.10 8.92
CA ALA A 48 -37.36 10.01 8.54
C ALA A 48 -38.22 9.36 9.65
N PHE A 49 -37.66 8.40 10.40
CA PHE A 49 -38.32 7.77 11.54
C PHE A 49 -37.29 7.03 12.41
N MET A 50 -37.51 6.94 13.72
CA MET A 50 -36.75 6.07 14.62
C MET A 50 -37.68 5.54 15.71
N GLY A 51 -37.78 4.23 15.87
CA GLY A 51 -38.71 3.61 16.82
C GLY A 51 -38.93 2.13 16.56
N THR A 52 -39.94 1.52 17.19
CA THR A 52 -40.32 0.11 16.95
C THR A 52 -40.98 -0.07 15.59
N THR A 53 -41.04 -1.31 15.09
CA THR A 53 -41.68 -1.66 13.80
C THR A 53 -43.17 -1.33 13.77
N SER A 54 -43.88 -1.57 14.88
CA SER A 54 -45.29 -1.21 15.02
C SER A 54 -45.50 0.31 15.07
N GLN A 55 -44.64 1.05 15.79
CA GLN A 55 -44.70 2.53 15.80
C GLN A 55 -44.45 3.12 14.41
N ALA A 56 -43.61 2.49 13.59
CA ALA A 56 -43.37 2.93 12.22
C ALA A 56 -44.67 2.85 11.40
N CYS A 57 -45.37 1.71 11.44
CA CYS A 57 -46.64 1.55 10.75
C CYS A 57 -47.66 2.62 11.16
N THR A 58 -47.82 2.86 12.47
CA THR A 58 -48.72 3.91 12.98
C THR A 58 -48.31 5.30 12.53
N PHE A 59 -47.01 5.62 12.56
CA PHE A 59 -46.51 6.93 12.12
C PHE A 59 -46.81 7.19 10.64
N PHE A 60 -46.50 6.25 9.75
CA PHE A 60 -46.79 6.40 8.32
C PHE A 60 -48.29 6.40 8.02
N GLU A 61 -49.10 5.68 8.79
CA GLU A 61 -50.55 5.75 8.73
C GLU A 61 -51.09 7.16 9.08
N THR A 62 -50.52 7.83 10.10
CA THR A 62 -50.90 9.22 10.43
C THR A 62 -50.57 10.24 9.34
N LEU A 63 -49.60 9.92 8.47
CA LEU A 63 -49.23 10.73 7.31
C LEU A 63 -50.07 10.41 6.06
N GLY A 64 -51.08 9.56 6.18
CA GLY A 64 -51.92 9.13 5.05
C GLY A 64 -51.25 8.10 4.15
N ALA A 65 -50.16 7.48 4.61
CA ALA A 65 -49.36 6.55 3.84
C ALA A 65 -49.30 5.17 4.54
N ALA A 66 -50.47 4.58 4.76
CA ALA A 66 -50.60 3.28 5.40
C ALA A 66 -50.06 2.16 4.50
N CYS A 67 -49.23 1.26 5.06
CA CYS A 67 -48.72 0.11 4.32
C CYS A 67 -49.84 -0.90 4.02
N PRO A 68 -50.03 -1.34 2.76
CA PRO A 68 -50.97 -2.41 2.43
C PRO A 68 -50.63 -3.74 3.13
N SER A 69 -51.64 -4.53 3.49
CA SER A 69 -51.47 -5.81 4.21
C SER A 69 -50.66 -6.86 3.45
N ASN A 70 -50.67 -6.81 2.12
CA ASN A 70 -49.97 -7.76 1.25
C ASN A 70 -48.60 -7.25 0.79
N TYR A 71 -48.10 -6.16 1.39
CA TYR A 71 -46.83 -5.55 1.02
C TYR A 71 -45.83 -5.64 2.17
N ASN A 72 -44.54 -5.79 1.86
CA ASN A 72 -43.50 -5.78 2.87
C ASN A 72 -43.32 -4.36 3.44
N PRO A 73 -43.56 -4.13 4.74
CA PRO A 73 -43.46 -2.79 5.32
C PRO A 73 -42.08 -2.16 5.13
N ALA A 74 -41.01 -2.96 5.18
CA ALA A 74 -39.66 -2.47 4.95
C ALA A 74 -39.49 -1.90 3.54
N ASP A 75 -39.94 -2.63 2.53
CA ASP A 75 -39.86 -2.18 1.14
C ASP A 75 -40.78 -1.00 0.90
N TYR A 76 -41.96 -0.97 1.53
CA TYR A 76 -42.92 0.12 1.39
C TYR A 76 -42.36 1.45 1.89
N PHE A 77 -41.82 1.46 3.11
CA PHE A 77 -41.25 2.69 3.70
C PHE A 77 -39.99 3.14 2.95
N VAL A 78 -39.15 2.21 2.50
CA VAL A 78 -37.98 2.53 1.68
C VAL A 78 -38.39 3.13 0.33
N GLN A 79 -39.39 2.56 -0.33
CA GLN A 79 -39.89 3.07 -1.61
C GLN A 79 -40.51 4.45 -1.47
N MET A 80 -41.22 4.72 -0.38
CA MET A 80 -41.80 6.04 -0.10
C MET A 80 -40.74 7.12 0.12
N LEU A 81 -39.58 6.74 0.68
CA LEU A 81 -38.46 7.62 0.93
C LEU A 81 -37.43 7.64 -0.22
N ALA A 82 -37.67 6.87 -1.28
CA ALA A 82 -36.77 6.79 -2.42
C ALA A 82 -37.02 7.94 -3.40
N VAL A 83 -35.95 8.52 -3.93
CA VAL A 83 -36.02 9.51 -5.01
C VAL A 83 -35.99 8.77 -6.34
N VAL A 84 -37.06 8.93 -7.13
CA VAL A 84 -37.20 8.30 -8.45
C VAL A 84 -36.74 9.29 -9.54
N PRO A 85 -35.90 8.85 -10.51
CA PRO A 85 -35.49 9.70 -11.63
C PRO A 85 -36.71 10.19 -12.44
N GLY A 86 -36.79 11.49 -12.70
CA GLY A 86 -37.91 12.13 -13.42
C GLY A 86 -38.97 12.78 -12.53
N GLU A 87 -39.04 12.43 -11.24
CA GLU A 87 -39.98 13.03 -10.27
C GLU A 87 -39.26 13.59 -9.03
N GLU A 88 -37.98 13.95 -9.17
CA GLU A 88 -37.10 14.27 -8.05
C GLU A 88 -37.64 15.37 -7.12
N ILE A 89 -38.26 16.41 -7.68
CA ILE A 89 -38.80 17.54 -6.93
C ILE A 89 -39.94 17.07 -6.00
N SER A 90 -40.84 16.23 -6.52
CA SER A 90 -41.97 15.67 -5.76
C SER A 90 -41.49 14.72 -4.68
N CYS A 91 -40.58 13.79 -5.03
CA CYS A 91 -40.02 12.82 -4.07
C CYS A 91 -39.24 13.51 -2.95
N ARG A 92 -38.44 14.54 -3.25
CA ARG A 92 -37.70 15.32 -2.23
C ARG A 92 -38.66 16.09 -1.34
N HIS A 93 -39.74 16.66 -1.88
CA HIS A 93 -40.76 17.32 -1.08
C HIS A 93 -41.48 16.34 -0.13
N ALA A 94 -41.86 15.16 -0.62
CA ALA A 94 -42.45 14.10 0.20
C ALA A 94 -41.49 13.66 1.32
N THR A 95 -40.23 13.41 0.97
CA THR A 95 -39.18 13.04 1.94
C THR A 95 -39.01 14.10 3.02
N ASN A 96 -38.93 15.38 2.64
CA ASN A 96 -38.82 16.48 3.59
C ASN A 96 -40.05 16.58 4.50
N THR A 97 -41.25 16.37 3.94
CA THR A 97 -42.50 16.39 4.71
C THR A 97 -42.50 15.29 5.78
N VAL A 98 -42.08 14.07 5.44
CA VAL A 98 -41.97 12.95 6.38
C VAL A 98 -40.95 13.25 7.48
N CYS A 99 -39.74 13.70 7.10
CA CYS A 99 -38.69 14.04 8.06
C CYS A 99 -39.10 15.18 9.00
N ASP A 100 -39.73 16.23 8.48
CA ASP A 100 -40.22 17.38 9.27
C ASP A 100 -41.35 16.95 10.22
N ALA A 101 -42.25 16.09 9.76
CA ALA A 101 -43.33 15.57 10.58
C ALA A 101 -42.80 14.69 11.71
N PHE A 102 -41.80 13.84 11.44
CA PHE A 102 -41.15 13.05 12.49
C PHE A 102 -40.46 13.94 13.51
N GLN A 103 -39.68 14.93 13.08
CA GLN A 103 -38.97 15.86 13.95
C GLN A 103 -39.92 16.65 14.87
N LYS A 104 -41.12 16.99 14.39
CA LYS A 104 -42.16 17.70 15.17
C LYS A 104 -43.08 16.77 15.96
N SER A 105 -43.06 15.46 15.69
CA SER A 105 -43.87 14.49 16.40
C SER A 105 -43.45 14.38 17.86
N GLU A 106 -44.39 14.06 18.75
CA GLU A 106 -44.10 13.82 20.17
C GLU A 106 -42.99 12.78 20.35
N HIS A 107 -43.00 11.73 19.52
CA HIS A 107 -41.97 10.68 19.56
C HIS A 107 -40.59 11.19 19.14
N GLY A 108 -40.51 11.96 18.05
CA GLY A 108 -39.26 12.52 17.57
C GLY A 108 -38.65 13.55 18.53
N VAL A 109 -39.48 14.42 19.13
CA VAL A 109 -39.03 15.39 20.14
C VAL A 109 -38.54 14.68 21.39
N LYS A 110 -39.27 13.67 21.89
CA LYS A 110 -38.85 12.89 23.05
C LYS A 110 -37.52 12.20 22.82
N LEU A 111 -37.33 11.57 21.65
CA LEU A 111 -36.08 10.90 21.30
C LEU A 111 -34.91 11.88 21.19
N ALA A 112 -35.14 13.07 20.63
CA ALA A 112 -34.12 14.12 20.56
C ALA A 112 -33.69 14.58 21.95
N LEU A 113 -34.65 14.82 22.85
CA LEU A 113 -34.36 15.20 24.25
C LEU A 113 -33.62 14.08 25.01
N GLU A 114 -34.01 12.82 24.82
CA GLU A 114 -33.31 11.66 25.39
C GLU A 114 -31.87 11.57 24.87
N ALA A 115 -31.65 11.78 23.57
CA ALA A 115 -30.32 11.78 22.97
C ALA A 115 -29.46 12.96 23.46
N GLU A 116 -30.04 14.15 23.62
CA GLU A 116 -29.36 15.32 24.19
C GLU A 116 -28.99 15.12 25.65
N ALA A 117 -29.89 14.56 26.47
CA ALA A 117 -29.62 14.25 27.88
C ALA A 117 -28.47 13.24 28.02
N ILE A 118 -28.49 12.17 27.22
CA ILE A 118 -27.42 11.16 27.20
C ILE A 118 -26.08 11.79 26.75
N ASN A 119 -26.11 12.67 25.75
CA ASN A 119 -24.90 13.37 25.30
C ASN A 119 -24.34 14.29 26.39
N GLY A 120 -25.18 15.03 27.11
CA GLY A 120 -24.75 15.87 28.23
C GLY A 120 -24.12 15.06 29.38
N GLU A 121 -24.77 13.98 29.80
CA GLU A 121 -24.25 13.06 30.82
C GLU A 121 -22.93 12.39 30.39
N PHE A 122 -22.80 12.05 29.09
CA PHE A 122 -21.59 11.47 28.53
C PHE A 122 -20.43 12.49 28.48
N GLU A 123 -20.70 13.74 28.09
CA GLU A 123 -19.70 14.82 28.09
C GLU A 123 -19.19 15.14 29.49
N ASP A 124 -20.08 15.18 30.49
CA ASP A 124 -19.70 15.39 31.90
C ASP A 124 -18.91 14.19 32.45
N SER A 125 -19.30 12.96 32.11
CA SER A 125 -18.57 11.74 32.47
C SER A 125 -17.16 11.69 31.84
N LEU A 126 -17.02 12.19 30.61
CA LEU A 126 -15.73 12.31 29.92
C LEU A 126 -14.85 13.39 30.55
N ARG A 127 -15.43 14.53 30.99
CA ARG A 127 -14.71 15.59 31.70
C ARG A 127 -14.15 15.10 33.03
N ASP A 128 -14.94 14.39 33.83
CA ASP A 128 -14.46 13.80 35.09
C ASP A 128 -13.42 12.69 34.87
N SER A 129 -13.56 11.89 33.81
CA SER A 129 -12.59 10.85 33.44
C SER A 129 -11.30 11.40 32.81
N SER A 130 -11.34 12.61 32.25
CA SER A 130 -10.21 13.24 31.54
C SER A 130 -9.08 13.71 32.47
N THR A 131 -9.37 13.94 33.75
CA THR A 131 -8.36 14.41 34.72
C THR A 131 -7.47 13.30 35.28
N ASN A 132 -7.92 12.02 35.27
CA ASN A 132 -7.15 10.91 35.85
C ASN A 132 -7.02 9.64 34.97
N TYR A 133 -7.79 9.46 33.90
CA TYR A 133 -7.86 8.15 33.20
C TYR A 133 -7.51 8.12 31.69
N SER A 134 -7.33 9.27 31.03
CA SER A 134 -7.29 9.32 29.55
C SER A 134 -5.90 9.20 28.89
N LYS A 135 -4.77 9.37 29.60
CA LYS A 135 -3.46 9.43 28.93
C LYS A 135 -2.88 8.08 28.46
N ASN A 136 -3.40 6.91 28.86
CA ASN A 136 -2.69 5.64 28.67
C ASN A 136 -3.49 4.45 28.10
N ARG A 137 -4.74 4.60 27.66
CA ARG A 137 -5.39 3.49 26.93
C ARG A 137 -5.00 3.53 25.46
N SER A 138 -3.99 2.74 25.12
CA SER A 138 -3.70 2.35 23.74
C SER A 138 -4.99 1.95 23.02
N LEU A 139 -5.22 2.49 21.81
CA LEU A 139 -6.30 2.06 20.89
C LEU A 139 -6.34 0.54 20.71
N TYR A 140 -5.19 -0.11 20.92
CA TYR A 140 -5.01 -1.55 20.83
C TYR A 140 -5.18 -2.22 22.19
N LYS A 141 -6.00 -3.27 22.21
CA LYS A 141 -6.26 -4.08 23.42
C LYS A 141 -5.08 -4.97 23.81
N ALA A 142 -4.31 -5.44 22.83
CA ALA A 142 -3.12 -6.27 23.04
C ALA A 142 -1.85 -5.42 23.13
N SER A 143 -0.88 -5.88 23.90
CA SER A 143 0.44 -5.26 23.98
C SER A 143 1.19 -5.34 22.63
N TRP A 144 2.20 -4.49 22.46
CA TRP A 144 3.00 -4.46 21.23
C TRP A 144 3.65 -5.83 20.92
N CYS A 145 4.17 -6.52 21.94
CA CYS A 145 4.82 -7.83 21.77
C CYS A 145 3.83 -8.93 21.37
N GLU A 146 2.60 -8.91 21.90
CA GLU A 146 1.56 -9.86 21.52
C GLU A 146 1.13 -9.65 20.07
N GLN A 147 0.95 -8.38 19.66
CA GLN A 147 0.69 -8.04 18.27
C GLN A 147 1.83 -8.53 17.36
N PHE A 148 3.08 -8.22 17.74
CA PHE A 148 4.26 -8.62 16.97
C PHE A 148 4.37 -10.13 16.81
N ARG A 149 4.23 -10.90 17.90
CA ARG A 149 4.28 -12.36 17.84
C ARG A 149 3.18 -12.93 16.94
N ALA A 150 1.94 -12.45 17.09
CA ALA A 150 0.81 -12.96 16.33
C ALA A 150 0.93 -12.62 14.83
N VAL A 151 1.29 -11.38 14.51
CA VAL A 151 1.43 -10.91 13.14
C VAL A 151 2.65 -11.55 12.48
N LEU A 152 3.80 -11.67 13.16
CA LEU A 152 4.98 -12.35 12.63
C LEU A 152 4.69 -13.82 12.33
N TRP A 153 4.03 -14.54 13.25
CA TRP A 153 3.62 -15.92 13.04
C TRP A 153 2.72 -16.05 11.80
N ARG A 154 1.71 -15.18 11.68
CA ARG A 154 0.81 -15.16 10.52
C ARG A 154 1.56 -14.86 9.22
N SER A 155 2.40 -13.82 9.19
CA SER A 155 3.19 -13.44 8.02
C SER A 155 4.14 -14.56 7.60
N TRP A 156 4.81 -15.20 8.56
CA TRP A 156 5.67 -16.35 8.30
C TRP A 156 4.91 -17.53 7.71
N LEU A 157 3.74 -17.85 8.27
CA LEU A 157 2.87 -18.89 7.71
C LEU A 157 2.39 -18.55 6.30
N SER A 158 2.06 -17.29 6.02
CA SER A 158 1.65 -16.84 4.68
C SER A 158 2.75 -17.13 3.66
N VAL A 159 4.00 -16.76 3.99
CA VAL A 159 5.17 -16.98 3.13
C VAL A 159 5.42 -18.47 2.88
N ILE A 160 5.29 -19.31 3.91
CA ILE A 160 5.55 -20.76 3.77
C ILE A 160 4.40 -21.50 3.07
N LYS A 161 3.15 -21.12 3.36
CA LYS A 161 1.95 -21.83 2.87
C LYS A 161 1.47 -21.39 1.49
N GLU A 162 2.06 -20.34 0.91
CA GLU A 162 1.80 -19.91 -0.47
C GLU A 162 2.99 -20.27 -1.40
N PRO A 163 3.26 -21.56 -1.66
CA PRO A 163 4.46 -21.97 -2.36
C PRO A 163 4.46 -21.60 -3.84
N ILE A 164 3.32 -21.25 -4.44
CA ILE A 164 3.23 -21.00 -5.89
C ILE A 164 4.08 -19.78 -6.27
N LEU A 165 3.91 -18.66 -5.56
CA LEU A 165 4.65 -17.43 -5.83
C LEU A 165 6.15 -17.62 -5.61
N VAL A 166 6.53 -18.31 -4.53
CA VAL A 166 7.94 -18.61 -4.22
C VAL A 166 8.55 -19.54 -5.27
N LYS A 167 7.85 -20.60 -5.67
CA LYS A 167 8.30 -21.56 -6.70
C LYS A 167 8.51 -20.90 -8.05
N VAL A 168 7.54 -20.08 -8.49
CA VAL A 168 7.65 -19.35 -9.77
C VAL A 168 8.85 -18.41 -9.73
N ARG A 169 9.06 -17.71 -8.61
CA ARG A 169 10.19 -16.79 -8.44
C ARG A 169 11.53 -17.52 -8.49
N LEU A 170 11.67 -18.65 -7.78
CA LEU A 170 12.88 -19.47 -7.80
C LEU A 170 13.15 -20.04 -9.21
N LEU A 171 12.12 -20.58 -9.88
CA LEU A 171 12.24 -21.09 -11.25
C LEU A 171 12.68 -19.98 -12.22
N GLN A 172 12.03 -18.81 -12.17
CA GLN A 172 12.38 -17.66 -12.99
C GLN A 172 13.82 -17.21 -12.73
N THR A 173 14.26 -17.14 -11.48
CA THR A 173 15.64 -16.77 -11.13
C THR A 173 16.65 -17.76 -11.69
N VAL A 174 16.39 -19.07 -11.58
CA VAL A 174 17.24 -20.10 -12.18
C VAL A 174 17.30 -19.93 -13.70
N MET A 175 16.15 -19.82 -14.37
CA MET A 175 16.10 -19.64 -15.82
C MET A 175 16.87 -18.42 -16.30
N VAL A 176 16.70 -17.26 -15.65
CA VAL A 176 17.40 -16.05 -16.06
C VAL A 176 18.88 -16.10 -15.71
N SER A 177 19.26 -16.63 -14.54
CA SER A 177 20.68 -16.80 -14.19
C SER A 177 21.42 -17.70 -15.17
N LEU A 178 20.79 -18.80 -15.63
CA LEU A 178 21.33 -19.68 -16.65
C LEU A 178 21.42 -18.98 -18.00
N LEU A 179 20.38 -18.25 -18.42
CA LEU A 179 20.40 -17.50 -19.67
C LEU A 179 21.55 -16.49 -19.69
N VAL A 180 21.70 -15.69 -18.62
CA VAL A 180 22.80 -14.72 -18.48
C VAL A 180 24.15 -15.43 -18.46
N GLY A 181 24.28 -16.52 -17.70
CA GLY A 181 25.50 -17.32 -17.63
C GLY A 181 25.89 -17.94 -18.97
N ILE A 182 24.92 -18.34 -19.81
CA ILE A 182 25.16 -18.89 -21.15
C ILE A 182 25.58 -17.79 -22.13
N VAL A 183 24.87 -16.65 -22.13
CA VAL A 183 25.16 -15.53 -23.04
C VAL A 183 26.55 -14.96 -22.79
N TYR A 184 26.95 -14.85 -21.53
CA TYR A 184 28.25 -14.32 -21.12
C TYR A 184 29.23 -15.42 -20.71
N PHE A 185 29.07 -16.63 -21.23
CA PHE A 185 29.85 -17.79 -20.79
C PHE A 185 31.37 -17.56 -20.92
N ASN A 186 32.09 -17.82 -19.83
CA ASN A 186 33.55 -17.83 -19.73
C ASN A 186 34.26 -16.65 -20.43
N GLN A 187 33.98 -15.43 -19.97
CA GLN A 187 34.60 -14.21 -20.48
C GLN A 187 36.11 -14.19 -20.21
N ARG A 188 36.87 -13.71 -21.19
CA ARG A 188 38.33 -13.50 -21.08
C ARG A 188 38.60 -12.08 -20.62
N LEU A 189 39.78 -11.85 -20.02
CA LEU A 189 40.24 -10.52 -19.62
C LEU A 189 40.90 -9.79 -20.80
N ASP A 190 40.12 -9.58 -21.87
CA ASP A 190 40.51 -8.81 -23.04
C ASP A 190 39.61 -7.58 -23.24
N GLN A 191 39.91 -6.77 -24.25
CA GLN A 191 39.19 -5.53 -24.51
C GLN A 191 37.67 -5.70 -24.66
N ASP A 192 37.22 -6.75 -25.35
CA ASP A 192 35.78 -7.04 -25.54
C ASP A 192 35.18 -7.63 -24.25
N GLY A 193 35.94 -8.46 -23.54
CA GLY A 193 35.58 -9.03 -22.24
C GLY A 193 35.31 -7.99 -21.16
N VAL A 194 36.05 -6.88 -21.12
CA VAL A 194 35.76 -5.77 -20.18
C VAL A 194 34.34 -5.23 -20.38
N MET A 195 33.95 -4.97 -21.63
CA MET A 195 32.60 -4.47 -21.92
C MET A 195 31.53 -5.51 -21.58
N ASN A 196 31.78 -6.79 -21.90
CA ASN A 196 30.87 -7.89 -21.63
C ASN A 196 30.69 -8.12 -20.12
N ILE A 197 31.77 -8.14 -19.34
CA ILE A 197 31.74 -8.29 -17.88
C ILE A 197 31.00 -7.13 -17.23
N ASN A 198 31.27 -5.88 -17.66
CA ASN A 198 30.56 -4.72 -17.15
C ASN A 198 29.06 -4.79 -17.47
N GLY A 199 28.70 -5.19 -18.69
CA GLY A 199 27.32 -5.40 -19.10
C GLY A 199 26.63 -6.50 -18.29
N ALA A 200 27.32 -7.62 -18.04
CA ALA A 200 26.79 -8.72 -17.24
C ALA A 200 26.54 -8.31 -15.77
N LEU A 201 27.48 -7.60 -15.15
CA LEU A 201 27.31 -7.07 -13.79
C LEU A 201 26.17 -6.06 -13.70
N PHE A 202 25.99 -5.22 -14.73
CA PHE A 202 24.84 -4.32 -14.77
C PHE A 202 23.51 -5.09 -14.94
N ILE A 203 23.50 -6.18 -15.72
CA ILE A 203 22.35 -7.08 -15.85
C ILE A 203 21.98 -7.74 -14.51
N PHE A 204 22.93 -8.02 -13.62
CA PHE A 204 22.62 -8.51 -12.27
C PHE A 204 21.73 -7.50 -11.53
N LEU A 205 22.06 -6.21 -11.61
CA LEU A 205 21.31 -5.13 -10.97
C LEU A 205 19.92 -4.95 -11.59
N THR A 206 19.83 -4.93 -12.92
CA THR A 206 18.54 -4.76 -13.61
C THR A 206 17.62 -5.93 -13.35
N ASN A 207 18.13 -7.16 -13.42
CA ASN A 207 17.33 -8.34 -13.16
C ASN A 207 16.80 -8.35 -11.72
N MET A 208 17.68 -8.14 -10.74
CA MET A 208 17.24 -8.06 -9.34
C MET A 208 16.24 -6.93 -9.13
N THR A 209 16.44 -5.76 -9.75
CA THR A 209 15.54 -4.64 -9.54
C THR A 209 14.15 -4.92 -10.08
N PHE A 210 14.02 -5.24 -11.36
CA PHE A 210 12.72 -5.47 -11.98
C PHE A 210 12.01 -6.69 -11.39
N GLN A 211 12.74 -7.78 -11.15
CA GLN A 211 12.14 -8.98 -10.55
C GLN A 211 11.58 -8.69 -9.15
N ASN A 212 12.31 -7.97 -8.29
CA ASN A 212 11.86 -7.70 -6.93
C ASN A 212 10.76 -6.63 -6.86
N VAL A 213 10.86 -5.53 -7.64
CA VAL A 213 9.83 -4.49 -7.66
C VAL A 213 8.48 -5.05 -8.10
N PHE A 214 8.42 -5.75 -9.23
CA PHE A 214 7.15 -6.25 -9.77
C PHE A 214 6.58 -7.42 -8.98
N ALA A 215 7.43 -8.25 -8.37
CA ALA A 215 6.97 -9.29 -7.45
C ALA A 215 6.25 -8.68 -6.24
N VAL A 216 6.81 -7.62 -5.66
CA VAL A 216 6.19 -6.91 -4.53
C VAL A 216 4.89 -6.23 -4.93
N ILE A 217 4.88 -5.51 -6.06
CA ILE A 217 3.68 -4.84 -6.57
C ILE A 217 2.52 -5.82 -6.73
N SER A 218 2.79 -6.98 -7.32
CA SER A 218 1.78 -8.01 -7.61
C SER A 218 1.11 -8.58 -6.37
N VAL A 219 1.84 -8.63 -5.24
CA VAL A 219 1.34 -9.20 -3.98
C VAL A 219 0.78 -8.10 -3.08
N PHE A 220 1.57 -7.07 -2.79
CA PHE A 220 1.26 -6.09 -1.77
C PHE A 220 0.06 -5.21 -2.11
N CYS A 221 -0.17 -4.88 -3.38
CA CYS A 221 -1.38 -4.15 -3.78
C CYS A 221 -2.68 -4.88 -3.39
N THR A 222 -2.66 -6.22 -3.37
CA THR A 222 -3.83 -7.04 -2.99
C THR A 222 -3.98 -7.20 -1.48
N GLU A 223 -2.87 -7.14 -0.74
CA GLU A 223 -2.87 -7.21 0.73
C GLU A 223 -3.22 -5.88 1.39
N LEU A 224 -2.89 -4.76 0.75
CA LEU A 224 -3.04 -3.42 1.33
C LEU A 224 -4.48 -3.12 1.83
N PRO A 225 -5.57 -3.46 1.10
CA PRO A 225 -6.94 -3.26 1.60
C PRO A 225 -7.24 -4.09 2.85
N ILE A 226 -6.68 -5.29 2.95
CA ILE A 226 -6.83 -6.17 4.13
C ILE A 226 -6.14 -5.50 5.31
N PHE A 227 -4.88 -5.10 5.14
CA PHE A 227 -4.13 -4.38 6.18
C PHE A 227 -4.89 -3.14 6.68
N LEU A 228 -5.40 -2.29 5.77
CA LEU A 228 -6.11 -1.07 6.15
C LEU A 228 -7.37 -1.37 6.96
N ARG A 229 -8.14 -2.42 6.59
CA ARG A 229 -9.31 -2.86 7.34
C ARG A 229 -8.93 -3.37 8.73
N GLU A 230 -7.87 -4.18 8.82
CA GLU A 230 -7.41 -4.76 10.08
C GLU A 230 -6.88 -3.71 11.05
N HIS A 231 -6.13 -2.76 10.54
CA HIS A 231 -5.60 -1.64 11.30
C HIS A 231 -6.72 -0.70 11.79
N ARG A 232 -7.70 -0.36 10.93
CA ARG A 232 -8.87 0.46 11.31
C ARG A 232 -9.75 -0.17 12.39
N ASN A 233 -9.75 -1.51 12.47
CA ASN A 233 -10.43 -2.24 13.54
C ASN A 233 -9.63 -2.29 14.86
N GLY A 234 -8.47 -1.62 14.92
CA GLY A 234 -7.62 -1.58 16.12
C GLY A 234 -6.97 -2.93 16.45
N MET A 235 -6.78 -3.82 15.46
CA MET A 235 -6.24 -5.16 15.71
C MET A 235 -4.72 -5.14 15.94
N TYR A 236 -3.98 -4.35 15.16
CA TYR A 236 -2.53 -4.19 15.33
C TYR A 236 -2.04 -2.87 14.73
N ARG A 237 -0.87 -2.41 15.18
CA ARG A 237 -0.25 -1.17 14.72
C ARG A 237 0.44 -1.32 13.36
N THR A 238 0.58 -0.21 12.64
CA THR A 238 1.26 -0.14 11.32
C THR A 238 2.73 -0.55 11.40
N ASP A 239 3.45 -0.11 12.44
CA ASP A 239 4.86 -0.46 12.67
C ASP A 239 5.04 -1.97 12.89
N VAL A 240 4.14 -2.58 13.67
CA VAL A 240 4.14 -4.03 13.90
C VAL A 240 3.99 -4.81 12.59
N TYR A 241 3.00 -4.45 11.77
CA TYR A 241 2.78 -5.10 10.49
C TYR A 241 4.00 -5.01 9.57
N PHE A 242 4.57 -3.81 9.45
CA PHE A 242 5.70 -3.57 8.56
C PHE A 242 6.94 -4.38 8.97
N LEU A 243 7.28 -4.37 10.27
CA LEU A 243 8.41 -5.13 10.79
C LEU A 243 8.20 -6.65 10.62
N CYS A 244 7.02 -7.14 10.98
CA CYS A 244 6.70 -8.56 10.88
C CYS A 244 6.75 -9.08 9.44
N LYS A 245 6.20 -8.33 8.49
CA LYS A 245 6.22 -8.68 7.06
C LYS A 245 7.65 -8.69 6.51
N THR A 246 8.42 -7.65 6.82
CA THR A 246 9.83 -7.54 6.40
C THR A 246 10.67 -8.71 6.93
N LEU A 247 10.50 -9.07 8.21
CA LEU A 247 11.21 -10.19 8.82
C LEU A 247 10.78 -11.55 8.24
N ALA A 248 9.49 -11.71 7.93
CA ALA A 248 8.99 -12.95 7.34
C ALA A 248 9.51 -13.18 5.92
N GLU A 249 9.73 -12.12 5.15
CA GLU A 249 10.20 -12.21 3.76
C GLU A 249 11.74 -12.19 3.65
N ALA A 250 12.45 -11.80 4.71
CA ALA A 250 13.91 -11.69 4.74
C ALA A 250 14.68 -12.94 4.24
N PRO A 251 14.29 -14.19 4.58
CA PRO A 251 14.98 -15.38 4.06
C PRO A 251 14.94 -15.47 2.53
N ILE A 252 13.83 -15.06 1.90
CA ILE A 252 13.66 -15.08 0.44
C ILE A 252 14.50 -13.99 -0.20
N PHE A 253 14.56 -12.80 0.40
CA PHE A 253 15.38 -11.69 -0.09
C PHE A 253 16.89 -11.95 -0.02
N ILE A 254 17.31 -12.93 0.77
CA ILE A 254 18.71 -13.40 0.81
C ILE A 254 18.90 -14.58 -0.15
N ALA A 255 18.00 -15.56 -0.12
CA ALA A 255 18.14 -16.79 -0.88
C ALA A 255 18.06 -16.58 -2.40
N VAL A 256 17.17 -15.71 -2.90
CA VAL A 256 16.99 -15.48 -4.34
C VAL A 256 18.22 -14.81 -4.98
N PRO A 257 18.75 -13.69 -4.45
CA PRO A 257 20.00 -13.10 -4.92
C PRO A 257 21.20 -14.04 -4.84
N LEU A 258 21.29 -14.83 -3.76
CA LEU A 258 22.36 -15.80 -3.58
C LEU A 258 22.28 -16.88 -4.66
N LEU A 259 21.10 -17.47 -4.90
CA LEU A 259 20.89 -18.48 -5.93
C LEU A 259 21.27 -17.97 -7.33
N PHE A 260 20.84 -16.75 -7.68
CA PHE A 260 21.21 -16.11 -8.93
C PHE A 260 22.73 -15.99 -9.08
N THR A 261 23.40 -15.50 -8.03
CA THR A 261 24.85 -15.26 -8.02
C THR A 261 25.63 -16.58 -8.09
N VAL A 262 25.20 -17.61 -7.34
CA VAL A 262 25.81 -18.96 -7.36
C VAL A 262 25.86 -19.55 -8.76
N ILE A 263 24.82 -19.32 -9.57
CA ILE A 263 24.75 -19.86 -10.94
C ILE A 263 25.54 -18.96 -11.90
N ALA A 264 25.22 -17.67 -11.96
CA ALA A 264 25.74 -16.79 -13.00
C ALA A 264 27.23 -16.42 -12.79
N TYR A 265 27.68 -16.23 -11.55
CA TYR A 265 29.04 -15.78 -11.24
C TYR A 265 30.14 -16.70 -11.79
N PRO A 266 30.13 -18.02 -11.51
CA PRO A 266 31.13 -18.93 -12.06
C PRO A 266 30.96 -19.17 -13.56
N MET A 267 29.74 -19.17 -14.09
CA MET A 267 29.50 -19.39 -15.53
C MET A 267 30.08 -18.27 -16.39
N ILE A 268 30.01 -17.02 -15.91
CA ILE A 268 30.56 -15.86 -16.61
C ILE A 268 32.09 -15.84 -16.56
N GLY A 269 32.71 -16.43 -15.54
CA GLY A 269 34.15 -16.31 -15.29
C GLY A 269 34.53 -14.97 -14.65
N LEU A 270 33.71 -14.49 -13.70
CA LEU A 270 34.04 -13.30 -12.90
C LEU A 270 35.29 -13.53 -12.03
N TYR A 271 35.84 -12.45 -11.46
CA TYR A 271 37.14 -12.50 -10.78
C TYR A 271 37.17 -13.59 -9.68
N PRO A 272 38.16 -14.50 -9.67
CA PRO A 272 38.16 -15.63 -8.75
C PRO A 272 38.46 -15.19 -7.31
N GLY A 273 37.57 -15.49 -6.38
CA GLY A 273 37.77 -15.24 -4.95
C GLY A 273 36.51 -15.49 -4.13
N ILE A 274 36.65 -16.16 -2.98
CA ILE A 274 35.49 -16.45 -2.10
C ILE A 274 34.94 -15.15 -1.50
N ASP A 275 35.83 -14.25 -1.12
CA ASP A 275 35.53 -12.90 -0.66
C ASP A 275 34.82 -12.07 -1.74
N HIS A 276 35.35 -12.02 -2.97
CA HIS A 276 34.72 -11.32 -4.09
C HIS A 276 33.33 -11.87 -4.42
N PHE A 277 33.15 -13.20 -4.33
CA PHE A 277 31.86 -13.84 -4.50
C PHE A 277 30.85 -13.38 -3.45
N PHE A 278 31.20 -13.45 -2.15
CA PHE A 278 30.28 -13.05 -1.08
C PHE A 278 30.00 -11.54 -1.06
N ILE A 279 30.98 -10.71 -1.44
CA ILE A 279 30.77 -9.26 -1.61
C ILE A 279 29.77 -9.01 -2.75
N THR A 280 29.93 -9.67 -3.90
CA THR A 280 28.99 -9.58 -5.02
C THR A 280 27.59 -10.05 -4.59
N ALA A 281 27.46 -11.23 -3.98
CA ALA A 281 26.18 -11.74 -3.50
C ALA A 281 25.52 -10.79 -2.49
N GLY A 282 26.31 -10.19 -1.59
CA GLY A 282 25.84 -9.19 -0.63
C GLY A 282 25.33 -7.91 -1.30
N ILE A 283 26.04 -7.39 -2.31
CA ILE A 283 25.61 -6.20 -3.07
C ILE A 283 24.30 -6.50 -3.82
N VAL A 284 24.22 -7.64 -4.51
CA VAL A 284 23.02 -8.08 -5.24
C VAL A 284 21.84 -8.25 -4.27
N ALA A 285 22.07 -8.77 -3.05
CA ALA A 285 21.05 -8.86 -2.01
C ALA A 285 20.61 -7.49 -1.47
N LEU A 286 21.53 -6.54 -1.28
CA LEU A 286 21.18 -5.16 -0.89
C LEU A 286 20.33 -4.48 -1.96
N VAL A 287 20.70 -4.63 -3.24
CA VAL A 287 19.93 -4.09 -4.37
C VAL A 287 18.53 -4.70 -4.43
N ALA A 288 18.40 -6.01 -4.20
CA ALA A 288 17.09 -6.66 -4.10
C ALA A 288 16.22 -6.07 -2.97
N ASN A 289 16.82 -5.77 -1.81
CA ASN A 289 16.13 -5.16 -0.67
C ASN A 289 15.71 -3.70 -0.93
N VAL A 290 16.56 -2.90 -1.56
CA VAL A 290 16.21 -1.52 -1.97
C VAL A 290 15.04 -1.56 -2.95
N SER A 291 15.14 -2.42 -3.96
CA SER A 291 14.13 -2.62 -5.00
C SER A 291 12.79 -3.06 -4.42
N THR A 292 12.81 -3.98 -3.45
CA THR A 292 11.61 -4.41 -2.72
C THR A 292 10.97 -3.24 -1.97
N SER A 293 11.78 -2.45 -1.27
CA SER A 293 11.30 -1.28 -0.50
C SER A 293 10.67 -0.24 -1.43
N PHE A 294 11.26 -0.02 -2.59
CA PHE A 294 10.70 0.84 -3.63
C PHE A 294 9.40 0.30 -4.22
N GLY A 295 9.31 -1.02 -4.43
CA GLY A 295 8.08 -1.69 -4.88
C GLY A 295 6.92 -1.50 -3.90
N TYR A 296 7.17 -1.58 -2.59
CA TYR A 296 6.13 -1.28 -1.58
C TYR A 296 5.68 0.18 -1.66
N LEU A 297 6.60 1.13 -1.86
CA LEU A 297 6.27 2.55 -2.02
C LEU A 297 5.33 2.78 -3.21
N ILE A 298 5.65 2.23 -4.39
CA ILE A 298 4.79 2.30 -5.59
C ILE A 298 3.40 1.72 -5.28
N SER A 299 3.37 0.58 -4.58
CA SER A 299 2.14 -0.12 -4.25
C SER A 299 1.22 0.68 -3.31
N CYS A 300 1.80 1.47 -2.38
CA CYS A 300 1.05 2.34 -1.48
C CYS A 300 0.50 3.59 -2.16
N VAL A 301 1.28 4.17 -3.07
CA VAL A 301 0.88 5.37 -3.83
C VAL A 301 -0.20 5.03 -4.86
N SER A 302 -0.19 3.80 -5.39
CA SER A 302 -1.15 3.36 -6.40
C SER A 302 -2.53 3.02 -5.80
N SER A 303 -3.59 3.24 -6.58
CA SER A 303 -4.97 2.92 -6.16
C SER A 303 -5.31 1.44 -6.34
N ASN A 304 -4.71 0.78 -7.33
CA ASN A 304 -4.92 -0.62 -7.65
C ASN A 304 -3.68 -1.22 -8.33
N LEU A 305 -3.70 -2.54 -8.54
CA LEU A 305 -2.60 -3.28 -9.14
C LEU A 305 -2.26 -2.81 -10.56
N SER A 306 -3.27 -2.57 -11.41
CA SER A 306 -3.06 -2.16 -12.80
C SER A 306 -2.33 -0.82 -12.89
N MET A 307 -2.70 0.15 -12.05
CA MET A 307 -2.03 1.44 -11.95
C MET A 307 -0.57 1.28 -11.51
N ALA A 308 -0.31 0.45 -10.50
CA ALA A 308 1.04 0.20 -10.01
C ALA A 308 1.96 -0.42 -11.08
N LEU A 309 1.44 -1.38 -11.85
CA LEU A 309 2.18 -2.02 -12.95
C LEU A 309 2.46 -1.06 -14.11
N SER A 310 1.53 -0.14 -14.40
CA SER A 310 1.72 0.89 -15.43
C SER A 310 2.74 1.96 -15.04
N ILE A 311 2.75 2.38 -13.77
CA ILE A 311 3.65 3.43 -13.27
C ILE A 311 5.06 2.90 -12.99
N GLY A 312 5.19 1.61 -12.65
CA GLY A 312 6.47 0.99 -12.27
C GLY A 312 7.61 1.24 -13.27
N PRO A 313 7.52 0.78 -14.54
CA PRO A 313 8.62 0.92 -15.49
C PRO A 313 9.03 2.38 -15.76
N PRO A 314 8.11 3.33 -16.06
CA PRO A 314 8.46 4.73 -16.29
C PRO A 314 9.20 5.39 -15.13
N VAL A 315 8.94 4.97 -13.89
CA VAL A 315 9.61 5.50 -12.70
C VAL A 315 10.99 4.85 -12.49
N ILE A 316 11.15 3.56 -12.80
CA ILE A 316 12.42 2.83 -12.62
C ILE A 316 13.45 3.23 -13.70
N ILE A 317 13.02 3.44 -14.95
CA ILE A 317 13.91 3.69 -16.09
C ILE A 317 14.84 4.91 -15.88
N PRO A 318 14.38 6.05 -15.34
CA PRO A 318 15.28 7.16 -15.01
C PRO A 318 16.39 6.75 -14.03
N PHE A 319 16.07 6.00 -12.96
CA PHE A 319 17.10 5.51 -12.03
C PHE A 319 18.10 4.58 -12.73
N LEU A 320 17.62 3.73 -13.63
CA LEU A 320 18.45 2.85 -14.45
C LEU A 320 19.44 3.64 -15.33
N LEU A 321 18.97 4.70 -16.00
CA LEU A 321 19.80 5.55 -16.88
C LEU A 321 20.95 6.22 -16.10
N PHE A 322 20.69 6.69 -14.89
CA PHE A 322 21.71 7.29 -14.01
C PHE A 322 22.57 6.25 -13.27
N GLY A 323 22.48 4.96 -13.62
CA GLY A 323 23.21 3.87 -12.98
C GLY A 323 24.73 3.83 -13.23
N GLY A 324 25.29 4.79 -13.97
CA GLY A 324 26.72 4.85 -14.27
C GLY A 324 27.18 3.94 -15.42
N PHE A 325 26.30 3.10 -15.97
CA PHE A 325 26.59 2.24 -17.13
C PHE A 325 26.29 2.95 -18.46
N PHE A 326 25.08 3.49 -18.63
CA PHE A 326 24.66 4.18 -19.87
C PHE A 326 25.16 5.62 -19.95
N LEU A 327 25.19 6.31 -18.81
CA LEU A 327 25.69 7.67 -18.69
C LEU A 327 26.79 7.69 -17.65
N ASN A 328 27.96 8.22 -18.01
CA ASN A 328 29.05 8.40 -17.07
C ASN A 328 28.62 9.36 -15.96
N THR A 329 28.89 8.99 -14.72
CA THR A 329 28.55 9.76 -13.52
C THR A 329 29.08 11.20 -13.55
N ALA A 330 30.24 11.45 -14.15
CA ALA A 330 30.82 12.78 -14.27
C ALA A 330 30.16 13.66 -15.35
N SER A 331 29.43 13.04 -16.28
CA SER A 331 28.76 13.72 -17.40
C SER A 331 27.29 14.01 -17.11
N VAL A 332 26.81 13.71 -15.89
CA VAL A 332 25.45 14.03 -15.47
C VAL A 332 25.29 15.56 -15.44
N PRO A 333 24.30 16.14 -16.14
CA PRO A 333 24.05 17.57 -16.09
C PRO A 333 23.74 18.02 -14.66
N ILE A 334 24.22 19.20 -14.27
CA ILE A 334 24.10 19.76 -12.90
C ILE A 334 22.65 19.72 -12.38
N TYR A 335 21.68 20.00 -13.26
CA TYR A 335 20.25 19.99 -12.91
C TYR A 335 19.66 18.60 -12.59
N PHE A 336 20.31 17.51 -13.01
CA PHE A 336 19.94 16.12 -12.68
C PHE A 336 20.89 15.44 -11.69
N GLU A 337 21.92 16.15 -11.21
CA GLU A 337 22.92 15.57 -10.32
C GLU A 337 22.29 15.06 -9.02
N TRP A 338 21.42 15.86 -8.39
CA TRP A 338 20.69 15.48 -7.17
C TRP A 338 19.84 14.21 -7.37
N PHE A 339 19.20 14.07 -8.54
CA PHE A 339 18.36 12.92 -8.86
C PHE A 339 19.19 11.65 -9.07
N SER A 340 20.39 11.79 -9.63
CA SER A 340 21.32 10.67 -9.80
C SER A 340 21.73 10.02 -8.47
N TYR A 341 21.76 10.80 -7.37
CA TYR A 341 22.07 10.27 -6.03
C TYR A 341 20.94 9.44 -5.42
N LEU A 342 19.72 9.50 -5.97
CA LEU A 342 18.60 8.64 -5.58
C LEU A 342 18.65 7.27 -6.28
N SER A 343 19.49 7.12 -7.31
CA SER A 343 19.58 5.87 -8.06
C SER A 343 20.42 4.83 -7.29
N TRP A 344 19.77 3.76 -6.85
CA TRP A 344 20.48 2.59 -6.30
C TRP A 344 21.28 1.82 -7.37
N PHE A 345 20.93 1.97 -8.65
CA PHE A 345 21.72 1.41 -9.75
C PHE A 345 23.14 1.98 -9.75
N ARG A 346 23.29 3.28 -9.47
CA ARG A 346 24.59 3.96 -9.41
C ARG A 346 25.50 3.28 -8.39
N TYR A 347 25.03 3.20 -7.13
CA TYR A 347 25.82 2.63 -6.05
C TYR A 347 26.04 1.12 -6.20
N GLY A 348 25.04 0.40 -6.70
CA GLY A 348 25.17 -1.03 -6.99
C GLY A 348 26.20 -1.33 -8.07
N ASN A 349 26.18 -0.56 -9.16
CA ASN A 349 27.09 -0.72 -10.28
C ASN A 349 28.53 -0.36 -9.90
N GLU A 350 28.71 0.78 -9.24
CA GLU A 350 30.01 1.20 -8.72
C GLU A 350 30.60 0.16 -7.76
N ALA A 351 29.80 -0.37 -6.82
CA ALA A 351 30.27 -1.38 -5.87
C ALA A 351 30.66 -2.70 -6.55
N LEU A 352 29.86 -3.18 -7.51
CA LEU A 352 30.15 -4.41 -8.26
C LEU A 352 31.41 -4.26 -9.12
N LEU A 353 31.56 -3.12 -9.80
CA LEU A 353 32.70 -2.89 -10.69
C LEU A 353 34.00 -2.72 -9.90
N ILE A 354 33.99 -2.04 -8.76
CA ILE A 354 35.20 -1.97 -7.92
C ILE A 354 35.56 -3.37 -7.40
N ASN A 355 34.58 -4.17 -6.98
CA ASN A 355 34.81 -5.54 -6.54
C ASN A 355 35.39 -6.44 -7.65
N GLN A 356 35.01 -6.22 -8.91
CA GLN A 356 35.50 -6.99 -10.05
C GLN A 356 36.89 -6.56 -10.54
N TRP A 357 37.18 -5.26 -10.56
CA TRP A 357 38.33 -4.71 -11.29
C TRP A 357 39.48 -4.20 -10.41
N SER A 358 39.28 -4.06 -9.10
CA SER A 358 40.31 -3.48 -8.21
C SER A 358 41.63 -4.24 -8.19
N GLU A 359 41.57 -5.57 -8.32
CA GLU A 359 42.73 -6.49 -8.26
C GLU A 359 43.20 -6.98 -9.64
N VAL A 360 42.55 -6.55 -10.73
CA VAL A 360 42.96 -6.95 -12.09
C VAL A 360 44.14 -6.09 -12.56
N GLU A 361 45.33 -6.68 -12.57
CA GLU A 361 46.58 -5.96 -12.90
C GLU A 361 46.79 -5.76 -14.40
N SER A 362 46.45 -6.75 -15.23
CA SER A 362 46.66 -6.73 -16.68
C SER A 362 45.42 -7.16 -17.45
N ILE A 363 45.19 -6.51 -18.59
CA ILE A 363 44.11 -6.81 -19.54
C ILE A 363 44.75 -6.91 -20.93
N GLU A 364 44.40 -7.96 -21.68
CA GLU A 364 44.93 -8.19 -23.02
C GLU A 364 44.29 -7.25 -24.04
N CYS A 365 45.12 -6.47 -24.74
CA CYS A 365 44.67 -5.58 -25.80
C CYS A 365 44.81 -6.26 -27.16
N THR A 366 43.69 -6.70 -27.73
CA THR A 366 43.64 -7.43 -29.00
C THR A 366 43.62 -6.52 -30.22
N ARG A 367 43.14 -5.27 -30.10
CA ARG A 367 43.06 -4.31 -31.22
C ARG A 367 44.10 -3.20 -31.07
N SER A 368 44.93 -3.01 -32.10
CA SER A 368 46.02 -2.01 -32.10
C SER A 368 45.54 -0.56 -32.26
N ASN A 369 44.36 -0.31 -32.83
CA ASN A 369 43.85 1.03 -33.15
C ASN A 369 42.72 1.51 -32.24
N ALA A 370 42.48 0.84 -31.12
CA ALA A 370 41.40 1.18 -30.18
C ALA A 370 41.95 1.53 -28.81
N THR A 371 41.27 2.43 -28.10
CA THR A 371 41.55 2.70 -26.69
C THR A 371 41.26 1.44 -25.87
N CYS A 372 42.33 0.83 -25.35
CA CYS A 372 42.25 -0.38 -24.53
C CYS A 372 42.70 -0.08 -23.10
N PRO A 373 41.88 -0.38 -22.08
CA PRO A 373 42.29 -0.26 -20.69
C PRO A 373 43.31 -1.36 -20.36
N LYS A 374 44.53 -0.98 -19.97
CA LYS A 374 45.61 -1.95 -19.67
C LYS A 374 45.48 -2.63 -18.30
N SER A 375 44.64 -2.10 -17.42
CA SER A 375 44.43 -2.61 -16.06
C SER A 375 43.01 -2.30 -15.57
N GLY A 376 42.53 -3.05 -14.58
CA GLY A 376 41.22 -2.82 -13.99
C GLY A 376 41.08 -1.45 -13.33
N ARG A 377 42.18 -0.88 -12.80
CA ARG A 377 42.19 0.50 -12.28
C ARG A 377 41.89 1.53 -13.37
N MET A 378 42.36 1.30 -14.60
CA MET A 378 42.07 2.19 -15.73
C MET A 378 40.59 2.10 -16.11
N VAL A 379 39.99 0.90 -16.06
CA VAL A 379 38.54 0.72 -16.24
C VAL A 379 37.76 1.56 -15.22
N LEU A 380 38.11 1.45 -13.93
CA LEU A 380 37.45 2.21 -12.86
C LEU A 380 37.60 3.74 -13.02
N GLN A 381 38.76 4.21 -13.48
CA GLN A 381 39.00 5.62 -13.77
C GLN A 381 38.14 6.14 -14.91
N THR A 382 37.88 5.32 -15.95
CA THR A 382 36.97 5.70 -17.05
C THR A 382 35.57 6.02 -16.53
N PHE A 383 35.08 5.30 -15.52
CA PHE A 383 33.77 5.55 -14.89
C PHE A 383 33.83 6.53 -13.71
N ASN A 384 35.01 7.03 -13.35
CA ASN A 384 35.26 7.95 -12.23
C ASN A 384 34.84 7.38 -10.85
N PHE A 385 35.00 6.07 -10.65
CA PHE A 385 34.64 5.38 -9.41
C PHE A 385 35.76 5.36 -8.37
N LYS A 386 35.43 5.63 -7.10
CA LYS A 386 36.40 5.70 -5.98
C LYS A 386 35.81 5.12 -4.68
N GLN A 387 36.59 4.28 -3.98
CA GLN A 387 36.37 3.70 -2.63
C GLN A 387 35.06 2.92 -2.37
N VAL A 388 35.14 1.62 -2.03
CA VAL A 388 34.00 0.65 -1.87
C VAL A 388 33.10 0.85 -0.64
N HIS A 389 33.63 1.37 0.48
CA HIS A 389 32.88 1.35 1.74
C HIS A 389 31.68 2.30 1.73
N VAL A 390 31.79 3.38 0.96
CA VAL A 390 30.80 4.46 0.93
C VAL A 390 29.54 4.02 0.17
N GLN A 391 29.66 3.26 -0.92
CA GLN A 391 28.50 2.83 -1.72
C GLN A 391 27.61 1.84 -0.96
N ARG A 392 28.20 0.93 -0.16
CA ARG A 392 27.40 0.00 0.68
C ARG A 392 26.57 0.74 1.72
N ILE A 393 27.14 1.79 2.34
CA ILE A 393 26.42 2.63 3.30
C ILE A 393 25.26 3.36 2.59
N PHE A 394 25.47 3.87 1.39
CA PHE A 394 24.41 4.49 0.61
C PHE A 394 23.31 3.50 0.22
N LEU A 395 23.64 2.26 -0.16
CA LEU A 395 22.61 1.25 -0.43
C LEU A 395 21.76 0.97 0.82
N ILE A 396 22.39 0.84 1.99
CA ILE A 396 21.67 0.65 3.27
C ILE A 396 20.81 1.88 3.59
N SER A 397 21.33 3.10 3.41
CA SER A 397 20.55 4.31 3.68
C SER A 397 19.33 4.43 2.78
N HIS A 398 19.41 4.02 1.51
CA HIS A 398 18.25 4.00 0.61
C HIS A 398 17.18 3.01 1.07
N ILE A 399 17.56 1.85 1.62
CA ILE A 399 16.60 0.91 2.23
C ILE A 399 15.81 1.63 3.33
N GLU A 400 16.52 2.25 4.27
CA GLU A 400 15.87 2.94 5.40
C GLU A 400 15.00 4.11 4.95
N ILE A 401 15.46 4.91 3.98
CA ILE A 401 14.71 6.05 3.43
C ILE A 401 13.40 5.58 2.78
N TYR A 402 13.45 4.59 1.87
CA TYR A 402 12.23 4.12 1.21
C TYR A 402 11.26 3.46 2.19
N ARG A 403 11.77 2.78 3.22
CA ARG A 403 10.93 2.19 4.28
C ARG A 403 10.31 3.26 5.18
N ALA A 404 11.02 4.35 5.48
CA ALA A 404 10.48 5.50 6.20
C ALA A 404 9.39 6.22 5.38
N LEU A 405 9.61 6.43 4.08
CA LEU A 405 8.63 7.01 3.17
C LEU A 405 7.37 6.11 3.04
N LEU A 406 7.57 4.80 2.94
CA LEU A 406 6.49 3.83 2.97
C LEU A 406 5.68 3.91 4.27
N TYR A 407 6.35 3.91 5.42
CA TYR A 407 5.68 4.04 6.71
C TYR A 407 4.86 5.33 6.80
N ARG A 408 5.41 6.43 6.29
CA ARG A 408 4.72 7.73 6.24
C ARG A 408 3.49 7.69 5.31
N THR A 409 3.63 7.17 4.10
CA THR A 409 2.51 7.07 3.15
C THR A 409 1.39 6.16 3.66
N LEU A 410 1.73 5.08 4.36
CA LEU A 410 0.74 4.23 5.04
C LEU A 410 -0.01 4.98 6.15
N LEU A 411 0.69 5.80 6.94
CA LEU A 411 0.07 6.66 7.95
C LEU A 411 -0.84 7.71 7.31
N ASP A 412 -0.39 8.37 6.23
CA ASP A 412 -1.17 9.42 5.57
C ASP A 412 -2.46 8.84 4.94
N ARG A 413 -2.39 7.65 4.31
CA ARG A 413 -3.56 6.93 3.76
C ARG A 413 -4.56 6.50 4.85
N TYR A 414 -4.09 6.34 6.08
CA TYR A 414 -4.92 6.06 7.26
C TYR A 414 -5.50 7.34 7.89
N CYS A 415 -4.71 8.41 8.01
CA CYS A 415 -5.09 9.64 8.69
C CYS A 415 -6.02 10.52 7.85
N LEU A 416 -5.90 10.52 6.52
CA LEU A 416 -6.71 11.38 5.65
C LEU A 416 -8.23 11.16 5.82
N PRO A 417 -8.75 9.92 5.87
CA PRO A 417 -10.17 9.66 6.13
C PRO A 417 -10.62 9.92 7.58
N LEU A 418 -9.69 9.96 8.53
CA LEU A 418 -9.96 10.28 9.94
C LEU A 418 -10.06 11.78 10.17
N LEU A 419 -9.21 12.58 9.50
CA LEU A 419 -9.25 14.04 9.53
C LEU A 419 -10.47 14.62 8.81
N LEU A 420 -10.91 14.01 7.71
CA LEU A 420 -12.15 14.39 7.02
C LEU A 420 -13.43 14.09 7.83
N ASN A 421 -13.37 13.18 8.81
CA ASN A 421 -14.51 12.86 9.70
C ASN A 421 -14.47 13.60 11.05
N CYS A 422 -13.35 14.24 11.39
CA CYS A 422 -13.26 15.13 12.55
C CYS A 422 -13.47 16.57 12.05
N HIS A 423 -14.67 17.13 12.27
CA HIS A 423 -14.90 18.57 12.17
C HIS A 423 -14.01 19.31 13.17
N ILE A 424 -12.76 19.58 12.80
CA ILE A 424 -11.84 20.47 13.49
C ILE A 424 -11.40 21.50 12.44
N PRO A 425 -11.72 22.79 12.59
CA PRO A 425 -11.36 23.82 11.63
C PRO A 425 -9.89 24.21 11.84
N PHE A 426 -8.97 23.38 11.37
CA PHE A 426 -7.56 23.72 11.29
C PHE A 426 -7.01 23.11 9.99
N PHE A 427 -7.02 23.90 8.91
CA PHE A 427 -6.00 23.97 7.84
C PHE A 427 -6.61 24.66 6.60
N GLY A 428 -6.60 25.98 6.58
CA GLY A 428 -6.22 26.69 5.37
C GLY A 428 -4.71 26.52 5.21
N ILE A 429 -4.23 26.22 4.00
CA ILE A 429 -2.82 26.16 3.51
C ILE A 429 -2.38 24.82 2.89
N PHE A 430 -3.09 23.69 3.07
CA PHE A 430 -2.75 22.42 2.35
C PHE A 430 -3.90 21.77 1.56
N GLY A 431 -4.99 22.49 1.32
CA GLY A 431 -6.19 22.00 0.62
C GLY A 431 -6.07 21.85 -0.91
N SER A 432 -4.96 22.22 -1.54
CA SER A 432 -4.86 22.21 -3.01
C SER A 432 -4.39 20.88 -3.62
N THR A 433 -3.63 20.04 -2.90
CA THR A 433 -2.93 18.92 -3.56
C THR A 433 -3.79 17.70 -3.90
N VAL A 434 -4.91 17.47 -3.21
CA VAL A 434 -5.76 16.28 -3.45
C VAL A 434 -6.83 16.53 -4.52
N GLU A 435 -7.44 17.72 -4.55
CA GLU A 435 -8.33 18.13 -5.66
C GLU A 435 -7.54 18.33 -6.97
N ASP A 436 -6.28 18.77 -6.89
CA ASP A 436 -5.42 18.89 -8.07
C ASP A 436 -4.99 17.52 -8.62
N LEU A 437 -4.94 16.47 -7.79
CA LEU A 437 -4.66 15.10 -8.24
C LEU A 437 -5.83 14.48 -9.01
N ASP A 438 -7.07 14.69 -8.57
CA ASP A 438 -8.28 14.26 -9.32
C ASP A 438 -8.49 15.10 -10.59
N LYS A 439 -8.14 16.39 -10.59
CA LYS A 439 -8.12 17.23 -11.81
C LYS A 439 -7.00 16.82 -12.77
N PHE A 440 -5.84 16.41 -12.28
CA PHE A 440 -4.76 15.88 -13.12
C PHE A 440 -5.15 14.53 -13.74
N GLN A 441 -5.84 13.66 -12.98
CA GLN A 441 -6.42 12.40 -13.46
C GLN A 441 -7.45 12.62 -14.58
N THR A 442 -8.28 13.67 -14.46
CA THR A 442 -9.31 14.01 -15.46
C THR A 442 -8.69 14.62 -16.73
N THR A 443 -7.69 15.48 -16.58
CA THR A 443 -6.98 16.09 -17.72
C THR A 443 -6.14 15.06 -18.51
N LEU A 444 -5.55 14.07 -17.83
CA LEU A 444 -4.80 12.98 -18.47
C LEU A 444 -5.73 12.01 -19.23
N ASN A 445 -6.91 11.72 -18.69
CA ASN A 445 -7.90 10.87 -19.37
C ASN A 445 -8.51 11.55 -20.61
N VAL A 446 -8.61 12.89 -20.63
CA VAL A 446 -9.03 13.64 -21.83
C VAL A 446 -7.90 13.71 -22.87
N ALA A 447 -6.64 13.81 -22.45
CA ALA A 447 -5.49 13.81 -23.36
C ALA A 447 -5.25 12.44 -24.04
N VAL A 448 -5.55 11.34 -23.35
CA VAL A 448 -5.44 9.97 -23.90
C VAL A 448 -6.64 9.60 -24.80
N ALA A 449 -7.76 10.31 -24.71
CA ALA A 449 -8.92 10.10 -25.59
C ALA A 449 -8.85 10.89 -26.92
N VAL A 450 -7.86 11.79 -27.07
CA VAL A 450 -7.67 12.65 -28.26
C VAL A 450 -6.36 12.35 -29.02
N ALA A 451 -5.61 11.34 -28.59
CA ALA A 451 -4.49 10.73 -29.33
C ALA A 451 -4.86 9.30 -29.74
#